data_AF-A0A3E2YMG6-F1
#
_entry.id   AF-A0A3E2YMG6-F1
#
_cell.length_a   1.000
_cell.length_b   1.000
_cell.length_c   1.000
_cell.angle_alpha   90.00
_cell.angle_beta   90.00
_cell.angle_gamma   90.00
#
_symmetry.space_group_name_H-M   'P 1'
#
loop_
_entity.id
_entity.type
_entity.pdbx_description
1 polymer ?
#
loop_
_entity_poly.entity_id
_entity_poly.type
_entity_poly.pdbx_seq_one_letter_code
_entity_poly.pdbx_strand_id
1 'polypeptide(L)'
;MVCNKKTIESLIKAGAFDVMGHPRKGLLQVHADAIDAYADVKRKEAVGQYDLFGAGFGDTESAGSTTVMPTIGEAEWDKRDKLAFEREMLGLYVSDHPLFGLEHVLGAAADCTIAALSEEGTVPDGAVVTLAGILSGVQRRVTKQGRAWASATLEDLAGGVEALFFPNTYEVIGQYIAEDAIVVVKGRVDRRDDTPRIMAMDMQLPDVSSNPGSKPVTLTIPVHRCTPPLVERLKETLVLHPGDTEVHVKLLNGGKTTTLRLGPFRVAATTALMGDLKSVLGPANVS
;
A
#
# COMPACT_ATOMS: atom_id res chain seq x y z
N MET A 1 31.72 -15.56 -15.91
CA MET A 1 30.28 -15.38 -15.64
C MET A 1 30.13 -14.07 -14.90
N VAL A 2 29.38 -13.10 -15.44
CA VAL A 2 29.36 -11.71 -14.94
C VAL A 2 28.42 -11.56 -13.72
N CYS A 3 27.36 -12.36 -13.64
CA CYS A 3 26.45 -12.39 -12.49
C CYS A 3 26.70 -13.63 -11.63
N ASN A 4 26.75 -13.46 -10.30
CA ASN A 4 26.85 -14.57 -9.36
C ASN A 4 25.45 -15.10 -8.99
N LYS A 5 25.37 -16.29 -8.38
CA LYS A 5 24.08 -16.93 -8.01
C LYS A 5 23.23 -16.01 -7.12
N LYS A 6 23.86 -15.33 -6.16
CA LYS A 6 23.20 -14.41 -5.24
C LYS A 6 22.59 -13.19 -5.96
N THR A 7 23.28 -12.67 -6.97
CA THR A 7 22.76 -11.57 -7.81
C THR A 7 21.52 -12.02 -8.57
N ILE A 8 21.52 -13.22 -9.14
CA ILE A 8 20.36 -13.75 -9.87
C ILE A 8 19.20 -14.00 -8.92
N GLU A 9 19.44 -14.54 -7.72
CA GLU A 9 18.44 -14.66 -6.65
C GLU A 9 17.80 -13.30 -6.32
N SER A 10 18.61 -12.25 -6.09
CA SER A 10 18.10 -10.90 -5.80
C SER A 10 17.27 -10.34 -6.96
N LEU A 11 17.70 -10.55 -8.21
CA LEU A 11 16.97 -10.11 -9.39
C LEU A 11 15.62 -10.83 -9.55
N ILE A 12 15.56 -12.14 -9.25
CA ILE A 12 14.30 -12.90 -9.25
C ILE A 12 13.36 -12.36 -8.18
N LYS A 13 13.85 -12.18 -6.95
CA LYS A 13 13.06 -11.64 -5.83
C LYS A 13 12.54 -10.22 -6.12
N ALA A 14 13.37 -9.38 -6.73
CA ALA A 14 13.02 -8.02 -7.16
C ALA A 14 12.05 -7.96 -8.37
N GLY A 15 11.79 -9.08 -9.05
CA GLY A 15 10.87 -9.12 -10.19
C GLY A 15 11.46 -8.77 -11.55
N ALA A 16 12.79 -8.72 -11.69
CA ALA A 16 13.45 -8.42 -12.96
C ALA A 16 13.12 -9.45 -14.08
N PHE A 17 12.64 -10.63 -13.69
CA PHE A 17 12.33 -11.75 -14.56
C PHE A 17 10.83 -11.93 -14.84
N ASP A 18 9.96 -11.05 -14.32
CA ASP A 18 8.49 -11.18 -14.44
C ASP A 18 7.99 -11.14 -15.89
N VAL A 19 8.71 -10.42 -16.77
CA VAL A 19 8.41 -10.35 -18.21
C VAL A 19 8.49 -11.72 -18.89
N MET A 20 9.22 -12.68 -18.33
CA MET A 20 9.30 -14.06 -18.86
C MET A 20 8.04 -14.89 -18.58
N GLY A 21 7.09 -14.38 -17.78
CA GLY A 21 5.82 -15.06 -17.51
C GLY A 21 5.93 -16.29 -16.61
N HIS A 22 7.07 -16.50 -15.95
CA HIS A 22 7.29 -17.60 -15.03
C HIS A 22 7.10 -17.18 -13.57
N PRO A 23 6.57 -18.05 -12.69
CA PRO A 23 6.45 -17.75 -11.27
C PRO A 23 7.81 -17.50 -10.63
N ARG A 24 7.92 -16.43 -9.81
CA ARG A 24 9.21 -16.05 -9.19
C ARG A 24 9.73 -17.16 -8.29
N LYS A 25 8.85 -17.80 -7.52
CA LYS A 25 9.21 -18.93 -6.66
C LYS A 25 9.72 -20.12 -7.48
N GLY A 26 9.08 -20.44 -8.60
CA GLY A 26 9.55 -21.49 -9.52
C GLY A 26 10.94 -21.18 -10.07
N LEU A 27 11.18 -19.94 -10.52
CA LEU A 27 12.50 -19.48 -10.97
C LEU A 27 13.55 -19.59 -9.87
N LEU A 28 13.21 -19.19 -8.64
CA LEU A 28 14.12 -19.24 -7.50
C LEU A 28 14.44 -20.69 -7.11
N GLN A 29 13.56 -21.65 -7.33
CA GLN A 29 13.89 -23.05 -7.05
C GLN A 29 14.94 -23.61 -8.00
N VAL A 30 14.95 -23.16 -9.26
CA VAL A 30 15.78 -23.78 -10.30
C VAL A 30 17.02 -22.97 -10.69
N HIS A 31 17.11 -21.70 -10.29
CA HIS A 31 18.16 -20.79 -10.75
C HIS A 31 19.58 -21.31 -10.50
N ALA A 32 19.84 -21.89 -9.33
CA ALA A 32 21.18 -22.36 -8.96
C ALA A 32 21.64 -23.52 -9.84
N ASP A 33 20.75 -24.48 -10.08
CA ASP A 33 21.01 -25.67 -10.90
C ASP A 33 21.15 -25.28 -12.38
N ALA A 34 20.30 -24.36 -12.86
CA ALA A 34 20.39 -23.83 -14.23
C ALA A 34 21.71 -23.10 -14.48
N ILE A 35 22.19 -22.31 -13.50
CA ILE A 35 23.48 -21.61 -13.58
C ILE A 35 24.64 -22.62 -13.64
N ASP A 36 24.62 -23.67 -12.81
CA ASP A 36 25.67 -24.68 -12.79
C ASP A 36 25.72 -25.47 -14.10
N ALA A 37 24.56 -25.89 -14.59
CA ALA A 37 24.43 -26.60 -15.86
C ALA A 37 25.00 -25.78 -17.03
N TYR A 38 24.76 -24.47 -17.06
CA TYR A 38 25.30 -23.59 -18.11
C TYR A 38 26.78 -23.26 -17.92
N ALA A 39 27.25 -23.13 -16.68
CA ALA A 39 28.66 -22.90 -16.39
C ALA A 39 29.54 -24.06 -16.87
N ASP A 40 29.04 -25.29 -16.76
CA ASP A 40 29.72 -26.49 -17.23
C ASP A 40 29.83 -26.53 -18.77
N VAL A 41 28.77 -26.12 -19.49
CA VAL A 41 28.79 -25.97 -20.96
C VAL A 41 29.84 -24.95 -21.37
N LYS A 42 29.82 -23.76 -20.78
CA LYS A 42 30.77 -22.69 -21.11
C LYS A 42 32.22 -23.07 -20.79
N ARG A 43 32.44 -23.86 -19.73
CA ARG A 43 33.77 -24.40 -19.42
C ARG A 43 34.24 -25.38 -20.49
N LYS A 44 33.38 -26.29 -20.97
CA LYS A 44 33.70 -27.23 -22.05
C LYS A 44 34.00 -26.52 -23.38
N GLU A 45 33.22 -25.49 -23.73
CA GLU A 45 33.47 -24.62 -24.89
C GLU A 45 34.83 -23.91 -24.79
N ALA A 46 35.17 -23.35 -23.63
CA ALA A 46 36.43 -22.64 -23.41
C ALA A 46 37.67 -23.55 -23.50
N VAL A 47 37.53 -24.85 -23.17
CA VAL A 47 38.57 -25.87 -23.31
C VAL A 47 38.66 -26.41 -24.75
N GLY A 48 37.82 -25.92 -25.66
CA GLY A 48 37.80 -26.33 -27.07
C GLY A 48 37.20 -27.71 -27.30
N GLN A 49 36.50 -28.25 -26.29
CA GLN A 49 35.83 -29.54 -26.37
C GLN A 49 34.42 -29.32 -26.93
N TYR A 50 34.33 -29.11 -28.24
CA TYR A 50 33.07 -29.17 -28.97
C TYR A 50 32.67 -30.64 -29.10
N ASP A 51 31.40 -30.95 -28.87
CA ASP A 51 30.86 -32.29 -29.05
C ASP A 51 30.84 -32.61 -30.57
N LEU A 52 31.92 -33.23 -31.05
CA LEU A 52 32.17 -33.48 -32.47
C LEU A 52 31.22 -34.55 -33.05
N PHE A 53 30.41 -35.21 -32.22
CA PHE A 53 29.42 -36.20 -32.66
C PHE A 53 28.04 -35.61 -32.98
N GLY A 54 27.81 -34.31 -32.73
CA GLY A 54 26.56 -33.64 -33.14
C GLY A 54 26.52 -33.15 -34.59
N ALA A 55 27.68 -33.11 -35.28
CA ALA A 55 27.81 -32.54 -36.64
C ALA A 55 27.77 -33.59 -37.78
N GLY A 56 27.49 -34.86 -37.45
CA GLY A 56 27.35 -35.92 -38.44
C GLY A 56 25.90 -36.40 -38.49
N PHE A 57 25.24 -36.14 -39.63
CA PHE A 57 23.90 -36.58 -40.05
C PHE A 57 22.73 -35.59 -39.84
N GLY A 58 22.45 -34.82 -40.89
CA GLY A 58 21.09 -34.41 -41.29
C GLY A 58 20.64 -33.02 -40.84
N ASP A 59 20.12 -32.25 -41.81
CA ASP A 59 19.43 -30.97 -41.60
C ASP A 59 18.38 -31.06 -40.49
N THR A 60 18.72 -30.60 -39.29
CA THR A 60 17.77 -30.13 -38.28
C THR A 60 18.52 -29.14 -37.37
N GLU A 61 17.88 -28.01 -37.08
CA GLU A 61 18.42 -26.89 -36.34
C GLU A 61 19.16 -27.31 -35.04
N SER A 62 20.40 -26.81 -34.87
CA SER A 62 21.11 -26.63 -33.60
C SER A 62 20.96 -27.74 -32.53
N ALA A 63 21.63 -28.88 -32.73
CA ALA A 63 21.96 -29.80 -31.64
C ALA A 63 23.16 -29.27 -30.83
N GLY A 64 22.96 -28.18 -30.07
CA GLY A 64 23.85 -27.81 -28.97
C GLY A 64 23.70 -28.82 -27.83
N SER A 65 24.79 -29.15 -27.13
CA SER A 65 24.83 -30.00 -25.93
C SER A 65 23.50 -29.99 -25.17
N THR A 66 22.77 -31.11 -25.13
CA THR A 66 21.45 -31.25 -24.48
C THR A 66 21.61 -31.09 -22.98
N THR A 67 21.79 -29.85 -22.57
CA THR A 67 21.89 -29.45 -21.18
C THR A 67 20.47 -29.51 -20.67
N VAL A 68 20.17 -30.52 -19.85
CA VAL A 68 18.85 -30.66 -19.25
C VAL A 68 18.64 -29.45 -18.35
N MET A 69 17.83 -28.51 -18.83
CA MET A 69 17.42 -27.37 -18.04
C MET A 69 16.37 -27.84 -17.03
N PRO A 70 16.52 -27.48 -15.74
CA PRO A 70 15.52 -27.82 -14.74
C PRO A 70 14.17 -27.18 -15.11
N THR A 71 13.09 -27.94 -14.97
CA THR A 71 11.73 -27.46 -15.24
C THR A 71 11.31 -26.45 -14.17
N ILE A 72 10.86 -25.28 -14.60
CA ILE A 72 10.33 -24.25 -13.71
C ILE A 72 8.96 -24.71 -13.18
N GLY A 73 8.81 -24.80 -11.86
CA GLY A 73 7.53 -25.14 -11.23
C GLY A 73 6.51 -24.01 -11.35
N GLU A 74 5.22 -24.35 -11.27
CA GLU A 74 4.10 -23.37 -11.32
C GLU A 74 3.81 -22.70 -9.97
N ALA A 75 4.48 -23.12 -8.89
CA ALA A 75 4.25 -22.58 -7.57
C ALA A 75 4.66 -21.10 -7.51
N GLU A 76 3.80 -20.26 -6.96
CA GLU A 76 4.06 -18.84 -6.70
C GLU A 76 4.05 -18.55 -5.18
N TRP A 77 4.67 -17.45 -4.77
CA TRP A 77 4.51 -16.92 -3.42
C TRP A 77 3.11 -16.35 -3.19
N ASP A 78 2.68 -16.32 -1.93
CA ASP A 78 1.52 -15.51 -1.59
C ASP A 78 1.86 -14.01 -1.78
N LYS A 79 0.82 -13.17 -1.86
CA LYS A 79 1.01 -11.74 -2.12
C LYS A 79 1.90 -11.07 -1.06
N ARG A 80 1.75 -11.47 0.20
CA ARG A 80 2.49 -10.88 1.32
C ARG A 80 3.97 -11.18 1.24
N ASP A 81 4.35 -12.45 1.02
CA ASP A 81 5.75 -12.83 0.94
C ASP A 81 6.41 -12.24 -0.33
N LYS A 82 5.67 -12.18 -1.45
CA LYS A 82 6.15 -11.53 -2.69
C LYS A 82 6.49 -10.05 -2.46
N LEU A 83 5.63 -9.31 -1.76
CA LEU A 83 5.86 -7.90 -1.43
C LEU A 83 6.99 -7.72 -0.41
N ALA A 84 7.13 -8.64 0.54
CA ALA A 84 8.25 -8.63 1.48
C ALA A 84 9.60 -8.77 0.74
N PHE A 85 9.68 -9.66 -0.26
CA PHE A 85 10.88 -9.81 -1.09
C PHE A 85 11.17 -8.57 -1.96
N GLU A 86 10.14 -7.92 -2.50
CA GLU A 86 10.31 -6.64 -3.22
C GLU A 86 10.90 -5.58 -2.31
N ARG A 87 10.32 -5.39 -1.11
CA ARG A 87 10.83 -4.45 -0.11
C ARG A 87 12.26 -4.77 0.29
N GLU A 88 12.57 -6.05 0.54
CA GLU A 88 13.93 -6.47 0.92
C GLU A 88 14.97 -6.14 -0.17
N MET A 89 14.63 -6.37 -1.44
CA MET A 89 15.57 -6.22 -2.55
C MET A 89 15.65 -4.78 -3.10
N LEU A 90 14.54 -4.04 -3.07
CA LEU A 90 14.42 -2.71 -3.67
C LEU A 90 14.37 -1.58 -2.64
N GLY A 91 14.13 -1.90 -1.37
CA GLY A 91 13.93 -0.93 -0.30
C GLY A 91 12.55 -0.26 -0.31
N LEU A 92 11.68 -0.62 -1.24
CA LEU A 92 10.34 -0.05 -1.40
C LEU A 92 9.38 -1.05 -2.07
N TYR A 93 8.07 -0.83 -1.92
CA TYR A 93 7.03 -1.61 -2.60
C TYR A 93 6.81 -1.07 -4.01
N VAL A 94 7.03 -1.89 -5.05
CA VAL A 94 6.84 -1.50 -6.45
C VAL A 94 5.50 -1.97 -6.99
N SER A 95 5.14 -3.23 -6.77
CA SER A 95 3.98 -3.83 -7.42
C SER A 95 2.66 -3.52 -6.72
N ASP A 96 2.67 -3.47 -5.39
CA ASP A 96 1.46 -3.31 -4.58
C ASP A 96 1.83 -2.71 -3.21
N HIS A 97 1.56 -1.43 -3.01
CA HIS A 97 1.82 -0.72 -1.76
C HIS A 97 0.68 -1.00 -0.77
N PRO A 98 0.96 -1.24 0.53
CA PRO A 98 -0.08 -1.34 1.57
C PRO A 98 -0.99 -0.10 1.71
N LEU A 99 -0.65 1.01 1.03
CA LEU A 99 -1.41 2.25 1.02
C LEU A 99 -2.32 2.38 -0.22
N PHE A 100 -2.25 1.43 -1.16
CA PHE A 100 -3.16 1.41 -2.31
C PHE A 100 -4.60 1.18 -1.84
N GLY A 101 -5.50 2.02 -2.34
CA GLY A 101 -6.89 2.13 -1.87
C GLY A 101 -7.11 3.11 -0.71
N LEU A 102 -6.04 3.71 -0.17
CA LEU A 102 -6.09 4.72 0.90
C LEU A 102 -5.63 6.10 0.45
N GLU A 103 -5.41 6.31 -0.85
CA GLU A 103 -4.84 7.54 -1.43
C GLU A 103 -5.63 8.78 -1.04
N HIS A 104 -6.97 8.67 -1.03
CA HIS A 104 -7.84 9.77 -0.63
C HIS A 104 -7.77 10.05 0.87
N VAL A 105 -7.62 9.02 1.71
CA VAL A 105 -7.53 9.19 3.18
C VAL A 105 -6.21 9.87 3.53
N LEU A 106 -5.13 9.41 2.91
CA LEU A 106 -3.78 9.95 3.12
C LEU A 106 -3.65 11.36 2.53
N GLY A 107 -4.15 11.59 1.32
CA GLY A 107 -4.13 12.89 0.66
C GLY A 107 -4.99 13.95 1.35
N ALA A 108 -6.07 13.56 2.03
CA ALA A 108 -6.87 14.49 2.84
C ALA A 108 -6.22 14.82 4.20
N ALA A 109 -5.32 13.96 4.69
CA ALA A 109 -4.68 14.09 6.00
C ALA A 109 -3.25 14.67 5.92
N ALA A 110 -2.59 14.59 4.77
CA ALA A 110 -1.23 15.07 4.56
C ALA A 110 -1.21 16.46 3.89
N ASP A 111 -0.28 17.31 4.31
CA ASP A 111 -0.05 18.63 3.73
C ASP A 111 0.77 18.54 2.42
N CYS A 112 1.68 17.57 2.34
CA CYS A 112 2.52 17.30 1.18
C CYS A 112 2.94 15.83 1.11
N THR A 113 3.47 15.41 -0.04
CA THR A 113 4.10 14.10 -0.22
C THR A 113 5.50 14.08 0.39
N ILE A 114 5.98 12.90 0.74
CA ILE A 114 7.32 12.73 1.32
C ILE A 114 8.40 13.10 0.30
N ALA A 115 8.20 12.79 -0.98
CA ALA A 115 9.11 13.20 -2.05
C ALA A 115 9.32 14.71 -2.12
N ALA A 116 8.30 15.52 -1.83
CA ALA A 116 8.41 16.99 -1.82
C ALA A 116 9.33 17.52 -0.71
N LEU A 117 9.62 16.72 0.33
CA LEU A 117 10.60 17.08 1.36
C LEU A 117 12.04 16.92 0.85
N SER A 118 12.27 15.99 -0.07
CA SER A 118 13.59 15.76 -0.65
C SER A 118 13.91 16.76 -1.76
N GLU A 119 12.90 17.40 -2.36
CA GLU A 119 13.12 18.49 -3.33
C GLU A 119 13.63 19.77 -2.65
N GLU A 120 14.75 20.29 -3.15
CA GLU A 120 15.33 21.55 -2.67
C GLU A 120 14.41 22.73 -2.94
N GLY A 121 14.12 23.52 -1.90
CA GLY A 121 13.33 24.76 -2.01
C GLY A 121 11.83 24.60 -1.79
N THR A 122 11.29 23.38 -1.75
CA THR A 122 9.85 23.14 -1.59
C THR A 122 9.38 23.33 -0.14
N VAL A 123 10.14 22.81 0.84
CA VAL A 123 9.81 22.93 2.27
C VAL A 123 11.02 23.44 3.06
N PRO A 124 10.93 24.59 3.75
CA PRO A 124 12.04 25.18 4.47
C PRO A 124 12.42 24.39 5.74
N ASP A 125 13.67 24.50 6.16
CA ASP A 125 14.13 23.94 7.44
C ASP A 125 13.32 24.50 8.61
N GLY A 126 12.96 23.62 9.54
CA GLY A 126 12.17 23.96 10.70
C GLY A 126 10.67 24.18 10.45
N ALA A 127 10.17 24.02 9.22
CA ALA A 127 8.74 24.02 8.93
C ALA A 127 8.03 22.88 9.65
N VAL A 128 6.77 23.11 10.04
CA VAL A 128 5.90 22.07 10.59
C VAL A 128 5.00 21.56 9.47
N VAL A 129 5.04 20.27 9.21
CA VAL A 129 4.28 19.59 8.15
C VAL A 129 3.58 18.36 8.70
N THR A 130 2.49 17.98 8.05
CA THR A 130 1.74 16.75 8.31
C THR A 130 1.95 15.79 7.15
N LEU A 131 2.40 14.58 7.45
CA LEU A 131 2.71 13.54 6.48
C LEU A 131 1.89 12.29 6.83
N ALA A 132 1.43 11.56 5.82
CA ALA A 132 0.69 10.33 6.03
C ALA A 132 1.37 9.19 5.27
N GLY A 133 1.53 8.04 5.91
CA GLY A 133 2.28 6.94 5.35
C GLY A 133 2.28 5.71 6.24
N ILE A 134 3.07 4.71 5.86
CA ILE A 134 3.32 3.50 6.64
C ILE A 134 4.65 3.61 7.37
N LEU A 135 4.72 3.13 8.60
CA LEU A 135 5.98 3.01 9.34
C LEU A 135 6.71 1.72 8.97
N SER A 136 8.00 1.85 8.66
CA SER A 136 8.93 0.75 8.48
C SER A 136 10.18 0.96 9.36
N GLY A 137 10.96 -0.11 9.57
CA GLY A 137 12.28 0.01 10.22
C GLY A 137 12.26 0.59 11.65
N VAL A 138 11.21 0.33 12.43
CA VAL A 138 11.05 0.90 13.78
C VAL A 138 12.15 0.42 14.73
N GLN A 139 12.99 1.34 15.20
CA GLN A 139 14.04 1.09 16.18
C GLN A 139 13.76 1.83 17.49
N ARG A 140 13.51 1.05 18.55
CA ARG A 140 13.30 1.60 19.90
C ARG A 140 14.62 1.67 20.65
N ARG A 141 14.91 2.82 21.26
CA ARG A 141 16.17 3.11 21.94
C ARG A 141 15.91 3.83 23.26
N VAL A 142 16.94 3.86 24.10
CA VAL A 142 16.91 4.56 25.38
C VAL A 142 18.00 5.63 25.35
N THR A 143 17.66 6.85 25.78
CA THR A 143 18.62 7.94 25.92
C THR A 143 19.57 7.67 27.09
N LYS A 144 20.68 8.42 27.17
CA LYS A 144 21.60 8.35 28.33
C LYS A 144 20.92 8.62 29.68
N GLN A 145 19.78 9.31 29.66
CA GLN A 145 18.98 9.64 30.85
C GLN A 145 17.91 8.58 31.16
N GLY A 146 17.90 7.44 30.47
CA GLY A 146 16.94 6.36 30.72
C GLY A 146 15.56 6.56 30.06
N ARG A 147 15.36 7.63 29.29
CA ARG A 147 14.07 7.88 28.62
C ARG A 147 14.02 7.18 27.26
N ALA A 148 12.91 6.50 26.98
CA ALA A 148 12.70 5.80 25.71
C ALA A 148 12.41 6.77 24.56
N TRP A 149 12.87 6.42 23.36
CA TRP A 149 12.60 7.12 22.11
C TRP A 149 12.64 6.11 20.96
N ALA A 150 12.15 6.49 19.78
CA ALA A 150 12.21 5.65 18.60
C ALA A 150 12.60 6.43 17.34
N SER A 151 13.28 5.75 16.42
CA SER A 151 13.43 6.18 15.03
C SER A 151 12.70 5.19 14.13
N ALA A 152 12.02 5.67 13.11
CA ALA A 152 11.38 4.83 12.10
C ALA A 152 11.41 5.53 10.75
N THR A 153 11.28 4.79 9.66
CA THR A 153 11.08 5.37 8.34
C THR A 153 9.59 5.51 8.09
N LEU A 154 9.13 6.69 7.69
CA LEU A 154 7.78 6.93 7.21
C LEU A 154 7.81 6.86 5.69
N GLU A 155 6.99 6.00 5.09
CA GLU A 155 6.93 5.78 3.64
C GLU A 155 5.54 6.10 3.10
N ASP A 156 5.48 6.81 1.98
CA ASP A 156 4.28 7.05 1.17
C ASP A 156 4.45 6.45 -0.23
N LEU A 157 3.48 6.68 -1.12
CA LEU A 157 3.55 6.17 -2.50
C LEU A 157 4.68 6.80 -3.34
N ALA A 158 5.31 7.88 -2.87
CA ALA A 158 6.29 8.67 -3.61
C ALA A 158 7.71 8.57 -3.03
N GLY A 159 7.88 8.16 -1.77
CA GLY A 159 9.20 8.02 -1.13
C GLY A 159 9.14 7.75 0.36
N GLY A 160 10.31 7.84 1.01
CA GLY A 160 10.46 7.60 2.45
C GLY A 160 11.32 8.65 3.14
N VAL A 161 11.03 8.94 4.42
CA VAL A 161 11.76 9.90 5.26
C VAL A 161 11.96 9.35 6.67
N GLU A 162 13.11 9.64 7.29
CA GLU A 162 13.37 9.25 8.67
C GLU A 162 12.55 10.13 9.63
N ALA A 163 11.75 9.50 10.48
CA ALA A 163 10.95 10.12 11.53
C ALA A 163 11.52 9.78 12.92
N LEU A 164 11.78 10.81 13.71
CA LEU A 164 12.35 10.73 15.06
C LEU A 164 11.28 11.05 16.10
N PHE A 165 10.98 10.07 16.96
CA PHE A 165 10.03 10.17 18.05
C PHE A 165 10.78 10.35 19.37
N PHE A 166 11.08 11.60 19.71
CA PHE A 166 11.79 11.96 20.94
C PHE A 166 10.97 11.61 22.20
N PRO A 167 11.61 11.51 23.38
CA PRO A 167 10.95 11.00 24.58
C PRO A 167 9.60 11.64 24.95
N ASN A 168 9.48 12.96 24.84
CA ASN A 168 8.22 13.65 25.16
C ASN A 168 7.07 13.19 24.24
N THR A 169 7.36 12.99 22.95
CA THR A 169 6.39 12.48 21.98
C THR A 169 6.17 10.98 22.21
N TYR A 170 7.26 10.22 22.37
CA TYR A 170 7.23 8.78 22.53
C TYR A 170 6.42 8.32 23.76
N GLU A 171 6.46 9.05 24.87
CA GLU A 171 5.66 8.76 26.06
C GLU A 171 4.14 8.79 25.79
N VAL A 172 3.69 9.63 24.85
CA VAL A 172 2.26 9.80 24.52
C VAL A 172 1.80 8.78 23.47
N ILE A 173 2.59 8.59 22.41
CA ILE A 173 2.18 7.81 21.23
C ILE A 173 2.96 6.51 21.03
N GLY A 174 3.93 6.18 21.90
CA GLY A 174 4.89 5.09 21.69
C GLY A 174 4.28 3.70 21.54
N GLN A 175 3.08 3.48 22.09
CA GLN A 175 2.32 2.24 21.90
C GLN A 175 1.81 2.04 20.47
N TYR A 176 1.60 3.11 19.72
CA TYR A 176 1.10 3.10 18.34
C TYR A 176 2.24 3.02 17.31
N ILE A 177 3.50 3.22 17.74
CA ILE A 177 4.67 3.13 16.86
C ILE A 177 5.02 1.65 16.69
N ALA A 178 4.53 1.06 15.59
CA ALA A 178 4.75 -0.32 15.20
C ALA A 178 5.14 -0.42 13.73
N GLU A 179 5.83 -1.52 13.36
CA GLU A 179 6.09 -1.83 11.96
C GLU A 179 4.76 -2.08 11.23
N ASP A 180 4.69 -1.63 9.98
CA ASP A 180 3.52 -1.68 9.10
C ASP A 180 2.30 -0.86 9.59
N ALA A 181 2.47 0.00 10.60
CA ALA A 181 1.42 0.89 11.06
C ALA A 181 1.20 2.05 10.08
N ILE A 182 -0.04 2.22 9.61
CA ILE A 182 -0.45 3.38 8.81
C ILE A 182 -0.74 4.53 9.77
N VAL A 183 -0.08 5.66 9.55
CA VAL A 183 -0.04 6.78 10.50
C VAL A 183 -0.08 8.12 9.78
N VAL A 184 -0.60 9.13 10.48
CA VAL A 184 -0.47 10.54 10.12
C VAL A 184 0.44 11.18 11.16
N VAL A 185 1.61 11.65 10.73
CA VAL A 185 2.64 12.23 11.59
C VAL A 185 2.71 13.72 11.33
N LYS A 186 2.50 14.50 12.39
CA LYS A 186 2.79 15.93 12.39
C LYS A 186 4.18 16.13 12.96
N GLY A 187 5.06 16.79 12.23
CA GLY A 187 6.44 16.94 12.66
C GLY A 187 7.13 18.15 12.08
N ARG A 188 8.28 18.48 12.68
CA ARG A 188 9.14 19.56 12.24
C ARG A 188 10.22 19.01 11.31
N VAL A 189 10.38 19.62 10.15
CA VAL A 189 11.46 19.29 9.21
C VAL A 189 12.80 19.72 9.79
N ASP A 190 13.77 18.80 9.78
CA ASP A 190 15.17 19.02 10.14
C ASP A 190 16.05 18.70 8.93
N ARG A 191 16.71 19.71 8.37
CA ARG A 191 17.63 19.60 7.22
C ARG A 191 19.10 19.78 7.60
N ARG A 192 19.48 19.52 8.85
CA ARG A 192 20.88 19.67 9.29
C ARG A 192 21.86 18.70 8.62
N ASP A 193 21.36 17.55 8.17
CA ASP A 193 22.12 16.51 7.47
C ASP A 193 21.77 16.50 5.96
N ASP A 194 22.56 15.78 5.15
CA ASP A 194 22.33 15.62 3.69
C ASP A 194 20.93 15.06 3.35
N THR A 195 20.32 14.30 4.26
CA THR A 195 18.98 13.73 4.08
C THR A 195 18.01 14.40 5.07
N PRO A 196 16.88 14.96 4.59
CA PRO A 196 15.90 15.59 5.47
C PRO A 196 15.31 14.56 6.43
N ARG A 197 15.01 15.00 7.65
CA ARG A 197 14.36 14.19 8.69
C ARG A 197 13.16 14.91 9.26
N ILE A 198 12.29 14.16 9.92
CA ILE A 198 11.11 14.68 10.60
C ILE A 198 11.25 14.45 12.10
N MET A 199 11.27 15.53 12.87
CA MET A 199 11.09 15.47 14.32
C MET A 199 9.60 15.38 14.63
N ALA A 200 9.13 14.18 14.98
CA ALA A 200 7.70 13.94 15.24
C ALA A 200 7.23 14.70 16.48
N MET A 201 6.19 15.52 16.29
CA MET A 201 5.53 16.28 17.34
C MET A 201 4.23 15.61 17.80
N ASP A 202 3.51 14.97 16.87
CA ASP A 202 2.28 14.24 17.13
C ASP A 202 2.10 13.11 16.11
N MET A 203 1.31 12.10 16.48
CA MET A 203 0.93 11.00 15.60
C MET A 203 -0.51 10.62 15.84
N GLN A 204 -1.23 10.38 14.75
CA GLN A 204 -2.58 9.85 14.76
C GLN A 204 -2.66 8.63 13.86
N LEU A 205 -3.48 7.66 14.24
CA LEU A 205 -3.89 6.60 13.34
C LEU A 205 -5.00 7.18 12.46
N PRO A 206 -4.82 7.22 11.13
CA PRO A 206 -5.91 7.60 10.25
C PRO A 206 -7.06 6.61 10.45
N ASP A 207 -8.28 7.10 10.34
CA ASP A 207 -9.45 6.23 10.40
C ASP A 207 -9.53 5.40 9.12
N VAL A 208 -8.80 4.29 9.10
CA VAL A 208 -8.77 3.35 7.97
C VAL A 208 -10.07 2.55 7.86
N SER A 209 -10.92 2.59 8.88
CA SER A 209 -12.30 2.06 8.80
C SER A 209 -13.22 2.96 7.98
N SER A 210 -12.82 4.22 7.82
CA SER A 210 -13.44 5.16 6.90
C SER A 210 -12.81 5.04 5.51
N ASN A 211 -13.27 4.05 4.75
CA ASN A 211 -13.42 4.27 3.32
C ASN A 211 -14.12 5.63 3.15
N PRO A 212 -13.69 6.57 2.31
CA PRO A 212 -14.40 7.85 2.13
C PRO A 212 -15.86 7.70 1.65
N GLY A 213 -16.30 6.48 1.33
CA GLY A 213 -17.70 6.09 1.18
C GLY A 213 -18.46 5.83 2.49
N SER A 214 -17.81 5.56 3.62
CA SER A 214 -18.45 5.12 4.89
C SER A 214 -18.77 6.28 5.85
N LYS A 215 -18.92 7.52 5.37
CA LYS A 215 -19.81 8.44 6.09
C LYS A 215 -21.23 7.93 5.86
N PRO A 216 -22.00 7.60 6.91
CA PRO A 216 -23.34 7.10 6.71
C PRO A 216 -24.14 8.16 5.95
N VAL A 217 -24.77 7.76 4.85
CA VAL A 217 -25.66 8.63 4.08
C VAL A 217 -26.74 9.12 5.03
N THR A 218 -26.73 10.42 5.30
CA THR A 218 -27.57 11.02 6.33
C THR A 218 -28.72 11.77 5.69
N LEU A 219 -29.91 11.24 5.90
CA LEU A 219 -31.17 11.78 5.41
C LEU A 219 -31.83 12.58 6.51
N THR A 220 -32.21 13.82 6.22
CA THR A 220 -32.92 14.66 7.19
C THR A 220 -34.38 14.79 6.79
N ILE A 221 -35.29 14.30 7.64
CA ILE A 221 -36.72 14.25 7.34
C ILE A 221 -37.50 14.91 8.48
N PRO A 222 -38.23 16.01 8.22
CA PRO A 222 -39.19 16.54 9.18
C PRO A 222 -40.28 15.49 9.48
N VAL A 223 -40.62 15.28 10.75
CA VAL A 223 -41.56 14.21 11.16
C VAL A 223 -42.91 14.32 10.46
N HIS A 224 -43.40 15.54 10.21
CA HIS A 224 -44.65 15.78 9.48
C HIS A 224 -44.62 15.36 7.99
N ARG A 225 -43.42 15.18 7.40
CA ARG A 225 -43.24 14.67 6.04
C ARG A 225 -43.02 13.16 5.99
N CYS A 226 -42.77 12.51 7.13
CA CYS A 226 -42.55 11.08 7.23
C CYS A 226 -43.89 10.32 7.08
N THR A 227 -44.36 10.20 5.84
CA THR A 227 -45.62 9.54 5.48
C THR A 227 -45.36 8.16 4.86
N PRO A 228 -46.30 7.20 4.93
CA PRO A 228 -46.11 5.88 4.33
C PRO A 228 -45.67 5.90 2.85
N PRO A 229 -46.25 6.74 1.97
CA PRO A 229 -45.80 6.81 0.57
C PRO A 229 -44.37 7.31 0.38
N LEU A 230 -43.89 8.20 1.26
CA LEU A 230 -42.51 8.69 1.21
C LEU A 230 -41.54 7.58 1.65
N VAL A 231 -41.91 6.84 2.69
CA VAL A 231 -41.09 5.74 3.22
C VAL A 231 -40.97 4.61 2.20
N GLU A 232 -42.04 4.28 1.49
CA GLU A 232 -42.03 3.29 0.40
C GLU A 232 -41.09 3.73 -0.74
N ARG A 233 -41.22 4.96 -1.22
CA ARG A 233 -40.31 5.52 -2.24
C ARG A 233 -38.86 5.52 -1.80
N LEU A 234 -38.60 5.92 -0.55
CA LEU A 234 -37.26 5.90 0.01
C LEU A 234 -36.68 4.48 0.01
N LYS A 235 -37.48 3.50 0.46
CA LYS A 235 -37.10 2.09 0.48
C LYS A 235 -36.77 1.58 -0.93
N GLU A 236 -37.58 1.90 -1.93
CA GLU A 236 -37.33 1.54 -3.33
C GLU A 236 -36.01 2.13 -3.82
N THR A 237 -35.75 3.42 -3.59
CA THR A 237 -34.49 4.07 -3.95
C THR A 237 -33.28 3.41 -3.27
N LEU A 238 -33.36 3.08 -1.99
CA LEU A 238 -32.25 2.43 -1.28
C LEU A 238 -31.97 1.01 -1.79
N VAL A 239 -33.01 0.26 -2.17
CA VAL A 239 -32.87 -1.11 -2.72
C VAL A 239 -32.27 -1.11 -4.12
N LEU A 240 -32.52 -0.08 -4.92
CA LEU A 240 -31.99 0.06 -6.28
C LEU A 240 -30.47 0.35 -6.32
N HIS A 241 -29.90 0.81 -5.22
CA HIS A 241 -28.48 1.20 -5.12
C HIS A 241 -27.74 0.45 -4.01
N PRO A 242 -27.61 -0.89 -4.07
CA PRO A 242 -26.97 -1.68 -3.03
C PRO A 242 -25.47 -1.33 -2.91
N GLY A 243 -24.94 -1.35 -1.69
CA GLY A 243 -23.52 -1.14 -1.43
C GLY A 243 -23.13 -1.43 0.01
N ASP A 244 -22.03 -0.85 0.46
CA ASP A 244 -21.39 -1.10 1.75
C ASP A 244 -21.68 0.00 2.81
N THR A 245 -22.17 1.16 2.38
CA THR A 245 -22.36 2.35 3.21
C THR A 245 -23.66 2.32 4.01
N GLU A 246 -23.60 2.67 5.30
CA GLU A 246 -24.78 2.70 6.17
C GLU A 246 -25.68 3.92 5.91
N VAL A 247 -26.98 3.79 6.17
CA VAL A 247 -27.94 4.90 6.01
C VAL A 247 -28.52 5.32 7.36
N HIS A 248 -28.41 6.61 7.66
CA HIS A 248 -28.97 7.22 8.86
C HIS A 248 -30.10 8.19 8.51
N VAL A 249 -31.19 8.17 9.27
CA VAL A 249 -32.31 9.10 9.13
C VAL A 249 -32.41 9.97 10.37
N LYS A 250 -32.23 11.28 10.21
CA LYS A 250 -32.49 12.30 11.23
C LYS A 250 -33.94 12.76 11.11
N LEU A 251 -34.77 12.35 12.06
CA LEU A 251 -36.14 12.81 12.20
C LEU A 251 -36.19 14.11 13.01
N LEU A 252 -36.67 15.19 12.39
CA LEU A 252 -36.82 16.50 13.04
C LEU A 252 -38.24 16.67 13.58
N ASN A 253 -38.38 16.74 14.90
CA ASN A 253 -39.64 17.00 15.60
C ASN A 253 -39.56 18.34 16.34
N GLY A 254 -39.72 19.45 15.61
CA GLY A 254 -39.56 20.80 16.15
C GLY A 254 -38.15 21.02 16.70
N GLY A 255 -38.00 21.04 18.03
CA GLY A 255 -36.71 21.22 18.72
C GLY A 255 -35.95 19.93 19.06
N LYS A 256 -36.50 18.74 18.76
CA LYS A 256 -35.84 17.45 19.03
C LYS A 256 -35.47 16.74 17.74
N THR A 257 -34.23 16.27 17.67
CA THR A 257 -33.72 15.46 16.56
C THR A 257 -33.51 14.03 17.04
N THR A 258 -34.13 13.07 16.36
CA THR A 258 -33.92 11.63 16.61
C THR A 258 -33.19 11.02 15.43
N THR A 259 -32.01 10.44 15.65
CA THR A 259 -31.25 9.76 14.59
C THR A 259 -31.54 8.27 14.65
N LEU A 260 -32.01 7.71 13.53
CA LEU A 260 -32.31 6.30 13.36
C LEU A 260 -31.32 5.69 12.38
N ARG A 261 -30.76 4.52 12.74
CA ARG A 261 -29.95 3.71 11.83
C ARG A 261 -30.86 2.73 11.09
N LEU A 262 -30.83 2.76 9.76
CA LEU A 262 -31.61 1.84 8.94
C LEU A 262 -30.86 0.52 8.75
N GLY A 263 -30.92 -0.34 9.77
CA GLY A 263 -30.12 -1.56 9.90
C GLY A 263 -30.00 -2.46 8.64
N PRO A 264 -31.09 -2.80 7.92
CA PRO A 264 -31.00 -3.72 6.78
C PRO A 264 -30.58 -3.04 5.47
N PHE A 265 -30.47 -1.71 5.42
CA PHE A 265 -30.20 -0.98 4.19
C PHE A 265 -28.76 -0.49 4.17
N ARG A 266 -27.99 -1.02 3.22
CA ARG A 266 -26.66 -0.52 2.86
C ARG A 266 -26.63 -0.14 1.40
N VAL A 267 -26.01 0.99 1.09
CA VAL A 267 -26.06 1.60 -0.24
C VAL A 267 -24.69 1.97 -0.77
N ALA A 268 -24.56 2.09 -2.08
CA ALA A 268 -23.36 2.65 -2.70
C ALA A 268 -23.53 4.18 -2.79
N ALA A 269 -22.65 4.95 -2.15
CA ALA A 269 -22.69 6.42 -2.10
C ALA A 269 -22.31 7.09 -3.44
N THR A 270 -23.02 6.74 -4.51
CA THR A 270 -22.81 7.23 -5.87
C THR A 270 -23.52 8.56 -6.12
N THR A 271 -23.08 9.29 -7.14
CA THR A 271 -23.76 10.51 -7.62
C THR A 271 -25.20 10.21 -8.09
N ALA A 272 -25.46 9.01 -8.62
CA ALA A 272 -26.78 8.55 -9.02
C ALA A 272 -27.73 8.42 -7.82
N LEU A 273 -27.31 7.70 -6.77
CA LEU A 273 -28.07 7.59 -5.51
C LEU A 273 -28.34 8.97 -4.91
N MET A 274 -27.33 9.83 -4.85
CA MET A 274 -27.48 11.19 -4.33
C MET A 274 -28.49 12.01 -5.15
N GLY A 275 -28.53 11.85 -6.47
CA GLY A 275 -29.53 12.48 -7.34
C GLY A 275 -30.95 12.01 -7.01
N ASP A 276 -31.15 10.69 -6.92
CA ASP A 276 -32.45 10.09 -6.63
C ASP A 276 -32.96 10.49 -5.24
N LEU A 277 -32.12 10.44 -4.21
CA LEU A 277 -32.47 10.85 -2.86
C LEU A 277 -32.85 12.34 -2.78
N LYS A 278 -32.13 13.20 -3.52
CA LYS A 278 -32.45 14.64 -3.61
C LYS A 278 -33.77 14.90 -4.34
N SER A 279 -34.16 14.05 -5.30
CA SER A 279 -35.46 14.14 -5.95
C SER A 279 -36.61 13.82 -4.98
N VAL A 280 -36.39 12.87 -4.06
CA VAL A 280 -37.39 12.41 -3.09
C VAL A 280 -37.51 13.35 -1.88
N LEU A 281 -36.37 13.79 -1.33
CA LEU A 281 -36.32 14.55 -0.07
C LEU A 281 -36.05 16.05 -0.25
N GLY A 282 -35.48 16.44 -1.39
CA GLY A 282 -34.95 17.79 -1.64
C GLY A 282 -33.45 17.91 -1.33
N PRO A 283 -32.73 18.82 -2.00
CA PRO A 283 -31.26 18.91 -1.94
C PRO A 283 -30.70 19.25 -0.56
N ALA A 284 -31.45 19.98 0.27
CA ALA A 284 -31.04 20.38 1.62
C ALA A 284 -31.13 19.25 2.67
N ASN A 285 -31.69 18.09 2.29
CA ASN A 285 -32.05 17.02 3.21
C ASN A 285 -31.19 15.75 3.04
N VAL A 286 -30.11 15.83 2.26
CA VAL A 286 -29.21 14.70 1.96
C VAL A 286 -27.76 15.16 2.15
N SER A 287 -27.00 14.46 3.01
CA SER A 287 -25.60 14.73 3.31
C SER A 287 -24.78 13.46 3.51
#